data_AF-A0A6G3XV29-F1
#
_entry.id   AF-A0A6G3XV29-F1
#
_cell.length_a   1.000
_cell.length_b   1.000
_cell.length_c   1.000
_cell.angle_alpha   90.00
_cell.angle_beta   90.00
_cell.angle_gamma   90.00
#
_symmetry.space_group_name_H-M   'P 1'
#
loop_
_entity.id
_entity.type
_entity.pdbx_description
1 polymer ?
#
loop_
_entity_poly.entity_id
_entity_poly.type
_entity_poly.pdbx_seq_one_letter_code
_entity_poly.pdbx_strand_id
1 'polypeptide(L)' 'LIKKRILDQASKDGIILLHDIYKGTVPAVPGIIDALQKDGYTFVTVPELMAPAVPEPGTIYRP' A
#
# COMPACT_ATOMS: atom_id res chain seq x y z
N LEU A 1 1.39 11.49 -11.73
CA LEU A 1 1.00 12.06 -10.41
C LEU A 1 0.82 10.99 -9.34
N ILE A 2 0.00 9.94 -9.56
CA ILE A 2 -0.25 8.85 -8.60
C ILE A 2 1.06 8.20 -8.12
N LYS A 3 1.89 7.73 -9.06
CA LYS A 3 3.21 7.13 -8.75
C LYS A 3 4.08 8.03 -7.88
N LYS A 4 4.28 9.29 -8.27
CA LYS A 4 5.09 10.26 -7.49
C LYS A 4 4.58 10.39 -6.05
N ARG A 5 3.27 10.61 -5.86
CA ARG A 5 2.68 10.76 -4.53
C ARG A 5 2.88 9.54 -3.64
N ILE A 6 2.85 8.34 -4.22
CA ILE A 6 3.07 7.10 -3.48
C ILE A 6 4.54 7.00 -3.07
N LEU A 7 5.47 7.19 -4.02
CA LEU A 7 6.90 7.10 -3.72
C LEU A 7 7.37 8.15 -2.71
N ASP A 8 6.77 9.35 -2.72
CA ASP A 8 7.10 10.43 -1.78
C ASP A 8 6.55 10.16 -0.34
N GLN A 9 5.56 9.28 -0.17
CA GLN A 9 4.86 9.05 1.10
C GLN A 9 4.93 7.62 1.63
N ALA A 10 5.41 6.67 0.81
CA ALA A 10 5.56 5.28 1.22
C ALA A 10 6.54 5.17 2.40
N SER A 11 6.16 4.39 3.39
CA SER A 11 6.95 4.14 4.58
C SER A 11 6.77 2.69 5.03
N LYS A 12 7.69 2.24 5.90
CA LYS A 12 7.65 0.89 6.45
C LYS A 12 6.30 0.64 7.13
N ASP A 13 5.73 -0.55 6.88
CA ASP A 13 4.46 -1.01 7.43
C ASP A 13 3.24 -0.12 7.04
N GLY A 14 3.39 0.69 5.98
CA GLY A 14 2.35 1.62 5.51
C GLY A 14 1.25 0.97 4.67
N ILE A 15 0.03 1.53 4.76
CA ILE A 15 -1.13 1.14 3.94
C ILE A 15 -1.40 2.24 2.89
N ILE A 16 -1.35 1.86 1.61
CA ILE A 16 -1.60 2.78 0.49
C ILE A 16 -3.05 2.64 0.02
N LEU A 17 -3.83 3.72 0.08
CA LEU A 17 -5.19 3.77 -0.44
C LEU A 17 -5.20 4.11 -1.93
N LEU A 18 -5.80 3.25 -2.75
CA LEU A 18 -6.05 3.47 -4.18
C LEU A 18 -7.51 3.16 -4.52
N HIS A 19 -7.98 3.72 -5.63
CA HIS A 19 -9.30 3.45 -6.19
C HIS A 19 -9.13 3.00 -7.64
N ASP A 20 -9.57 1.78 -7.95
CA ASP A 20 -9.47 1.13 -9.27
C ASP A 20 -10.50 1.65 -10.29
N ILE A 21 -11.54 2.34 -9.82
CA ILE A 21 -12.59 2.96 -10.67
C ILE A 21 -12.06 4.09 -11.58
N TYR A 22 -10.85 4.60 -11.33
CA TYR A 22 -10.27 5.67 -12.13
C TYR A 22 -9.33 5.11 -13.20
N LYS A 23 -9.54 5.55 -14.45
CA LYS A 23 -8.76 5.14 -15.63
C LYS A 23 -7.24 5.22 -15.46
N GLY A 24 -6.77 6.17 -14.64
CA GLY A 24 -5.34 6.38 -14.41
C GLY A 24 -4.71 5.47 -13.36
N THR A 25 -5.50 4.81 -12.50
CA THR A 25 -4.96 4.01 -11.39
C THR A 25 -4.40 2.69 -11.90
N VAL A 26 -5.21 1.88 -12.57
CA VAL A 26 -4.81 0.53 -13.01
C VAL A 26 -3.53 0.55 -13.87
N PRO A 27 -3.36 1.44 -14.87
CA PRO A 27 -2.13 1.50 -15.66
C PRO A 27 -0.89 1.97 -14.86
N ALA A 28 -1.07 2.67 -13.74
CA ALA A 28 0.03 3.16 -12.93
C ALA A 28 0.58 2.10 -11.96
N VAL A 29 -0.26 1.14 -11.53
CA VAL A 29 0.07 0.15 -10.49
C VAL A 29 1.33 -0.67 -10.80
N PRO A 30 1.53 -1.23 -12.02
CA PRO A 30 2.73 -2.03 -12.30
C PRO A 30 4.03 -1.29 -11.99
N GLY A 31 4.16 -0.05 -12.49
CA GLY A 31 5.35 0.76 -12.26
C GLY A 31 5.50 1.29 -10.83
N ILE A 32 4.48 1.19 -9.99
CA ILE A 32 4.56 1.48 -8.54
C ILE A 32 5.10 0.25 -7.81
N ILE A 33 4.57 -0.93 -8.14
CA ILE A 33 5.02 -2.21 -7.57
C ILE A 33 6.52 -2.39 -7.84
N ASP A 34 6.96 -2.23 -9.09
CA ASP A 34 8.36 -2.40 -9.48
C ASP A 34 9.29 -1.47 -8.68
N ALA A 35 8.87 -0.22 -8.49
CA ALA A 35 9.67 0.79 -7.79
C ALA A 35 9.79 0.45 -6.30
N LEU A 36 8.67 0.12 -5.64
CA LEU A 36 8.68 -0.22 -4.21
C LEU A 36 9.41 -1.54 -3.94
N GLN A 37 9.26 -2.56 -4.80
CA GLN A 37 10.04 -3.79 -4.67
C GLN A 37 11.55 -3.53 -4.81
N LYS A 38 11.95 -2.67 -5.75
CA LYS A 38 13.35 -2.25 -5.90
C LYS A 38 13.89 -1.53 -4.66
N ASP A 39 13.03 -0.78 -3.97
CA ASP A 39 13.35 -0.09 -2.72
C ASP A 39 13.30 -1.02 -1.48
N GLY A 40 13.05 -2.32 -1.68
CA GLY A 40 13.10 -3.36 -0.64
C GLY A 40 11.77 -3.64 0.06
N TYR A 41 10.66 -3.08 -0.42
CA TYR A 41 9.34 -3.36 0.14
C TYR A 41 8.82 -4.75 -0.25
N THR A 42 8.11 -5.38 0.67
CA THR A 42 7.31 -6.58 0.41
C THR A 42 5.84 -6.20 0.43
N PHE A 43 5.10 -6.56 -0.62
CA PHE A 43 3.66 -6.36 -0.66
C PHE A 43 2.98 -7.51 0.08
N VAL A 44 2.10 -7.15 1.00
CA VAL A 44 1.35 -8.07 1.85
C VAL A 44 -0.12 -7.66 1.88
N THR A 45 -0.98 -8.59 2.27
CA THR A 45 -2.37 -8.30 2.63
C THR A 45 -2.44 -7.62 4.00
N VAL A 46 -3.56 -6.95 4.31
CA VAL A 46 -3.76 -6.34 5.64
C VAL A 46 -3.66 -7.36 6.80
N PRO A 47 -4.22 -8.59 6.70
CA PRO A 47 -4.02 -9.60 7.75
C PRO A 47 -2.56 -10.03 7.95
N GLU A 48 -1.77 -10.14 6.87
CA GLU A 48 -0.34 -10.47 6.95
C GLU A 48 0.45 -9.33 7.58
N LEU A 49 0.14 -8.08 7.25
CA LEU A 49 0.75 -6.90 7.87
C LEU A 49 0.52 -6.86 9.38
N MET A 50 -0.65 -7.28 9.84
CA MET A 50 -1.02 -7.27 11.25
C MET A 50 -0.53 -8.50 12.04
N ALA A 51 -0.11 -9.56 11.35
CA ALA A 51 0.30 -10.79 12.00
C ALA A 51 1.48 -10.58 12.97
N PRO A 52 1.51 -11.25 14.15
CA PRO A 52 0.55 -12.29 14.59
C PRO A 52 -0.73 -11.75 15.24
N ALA A 53 -0.90 -10.42 15.33
CA ALA A 53 -2.12 -9.83 15.86
C ALA A 53 -3.28 -10.00 14.88
N VAL A 54 -4.50 -10.13 15.41
CA VAL A 54 -5.74 -10.25 14.63
C VAL A 54 -6.50 -8.92 14.74
N PRO A 55 -6.96 -8.31 13.63
CA PRO A 55 -7.75 -7.10 13.68
C PRO A 55 -9.04 -7.31 14.50
N GLU A 56 -9.33 -6.36 15.40
CA GLU A 56 -10.48 -6.41 16.30
C GLU A 56 -11.66 -5.60 15.71
N PRO A 57 -12.88 -6.17 15.69
CA PRO A 57 -14.07 -5.43 15.27
C PRO A 57 -14.29 -4.17 16.12
N GLY A 58 -14.53 -3.04 15.46
CA GLY A 58 -14.77 -1.75 16.13
C GLY A 58 -13.50 -0.96 16.47
N THR A 59 -12.31 -1.50 16.20
CA THR A 59 -11.03 -0.85 16.48
C THR A 59 -10.51 -0.05 15.28
N ILE A 60 -9.99 1.15 15.53
CA ILE A 60 -9.33 1.99 14.52
C ILE A 60 -7.81 1.82 14.64
N TYR A 61 -7.18 1.38 13.56
CA TYR A 61 -5.72 1.28 13.46
C TYR A 61 -5.18 2.51 12.74
N ARG A 62 -4.33 3.28 13.42
CA ARG A 62 -3.70 4.48 12.86
C ARG A 62 -2.27 4.15 12.44
N PRO A 63 -1.81 4.66 11.28
CA PRO A 63 -0.40 4.63 10.91
C PRO A 63 0.45 5.49 11.85
#